data_AF-A0ABD5SN03-F1
#
_entry.id   AF-A0ABD5SN03-F1
#
_cell.length_a   1.000
_cell.length_b   1.000
_cell.length_c   1.000
_cell.angle_alpha   90.00
_cell.angle_beta   90.00
_cell.angle_gamma   90.00
#
_symmetry.space_group_name_H-M   'P 1'
#
loop_
_entity.id
_entity.type
_entity.pdbx_description
1 polymer ?
#
loop_
_entity_poly.entity_id
_entity_poly.type
_entity_poly.pdbx_seq_one_letter_code
_entity_poly.pdbx_strand_id
1 'polypeptide(L)'
;MSRDVLEPALLERDPDDRIRILDADGTVLAPELEPDLEPETLRSMYRDMRFARRFDERMISLQRQGRLGTYSSLAGQEGAQIGSTYALADDDMLSFQYREHGALAARGLPWEYLLYWMGHEAGNAALADIDVFPLNISIAGHLPHAVGWAWAAKLNGDDRVGVVHFGDGSTSEGDFHEAMNFAGVFDTPNVFVCNNNQWAISVPRERQTASATIAQKARAYGFAGVQVDGMDPLATYVVTAAAR
;
A
#
# COMPACT_ATOMS: atom_id res chain seq x y z
N MET A 1 16.12 -11.95 19.72
CA MET A 1 17.08 -11.54 18.66
C MET A 1 16.90 -10.03 18.48
N SER A 2 17.96 -9.25 18.23
CA SER A 2 17.78 -7.81 17.97
C SER A 2 16.99 -7.59 16.67
N ARG A 3 16.18 -6.53 16.59
CA ARG A 3 15.39 -6.15 15.40
C ARG A 3 16.22 -6.17 14.12
N ASP A 4 17.46 -5.67 14.19
CA ASP A 4 18.43 -5.58 13.09
C ASP A 4 18.79 -6.93 12.42
N VAL A 5 18.56 -8.07 13.08
CA VAL A 5 18.87 -9.40 12.53
C VAL A 5 17.63 -10.03 11.86
N LEU A 6 16.42 -9.58 12.21
CA LEU A 6 15.17 -10.08 11.64
C LEU A 6 14.83 -9.43 10.31
N GLU A 7 15.24 -8.17 10.09
CA GLU A 7 14.91 -7.39 8.89
C GLU A 7 15.46 -7.99 7.59
N PRO A 8 16.75 -8.38 7.47
CA PRO A 8 17.26 -8.98 6.22
C PRO A 8 16.63 -10.34 5.94
N ALA A 9 16.46 -11.17 6.98
CA ALA A 9 15.87 -12.51 6.86
C ALA A 9 14.38 -12.46 6.45
N LEU A 10 13.68 -11.37 6.78
CA LEU A 10 12.28 -11.17 6.41
C LEU A 10 12.12 -10.89 4.91
N LEU A 11 13.03 -10.08 4.34
CA LEU A 11 12.99 -9.68 2.94
C LEU A 11 13.58 -10.72 1.98
N GLU A 12 14.39 -11.65 2.48
CA GLU A 12 15.00 -12.74 1.71
C GLU A 12 14.11 -13.99 1.56
N ARG A 13 12.90 -13.98 2.12
CA ARG A 13 11.96 -15.12 2.04
C ARG A 13 11.59 -15.48 0.60
N ASP A 14 11.32 -16.75 0.39
CA ASP A 14 10.81 -17.20 -0.91
C ASP A 14 9.44 -16.55 -1.22
N PRO A 15 9.18 -16.11 -2.46
CA PRO A 15 7.96 -15.39 -2.82
C PRO A 15 6.63 -16.13 -2.63
N ASP A 16 6.65 -17.43 -2.37
CA ASP A 16 5.51 -18.28 -2.01
C ASP A 16 5.39 -18.54 -0.50
N ASP A 17 6.40 -18.18 0.29
CA ASP A 17 6.34 -18.20 1.76
C ASP A 17 5.62 -16.94 2.28
N ARG A 18 4.29 -17.03 2.33
CA ARG A 18 3.43 -15.95 2.80
C ARG A 18 3.56 -15.74 4.30
N ILE A 19 3.98 -14.54 4.69
CA ILE A 19 4.12 -14.12 6.09
C ILE A 19 2.75 -13.82 6.71
N ARG A 20 2.55 -14.33 7.93
CA ARG A 20 1.34 -14.15 8.74
C ARG A 20 1.73 -14.20 10.22
N ILE A 21 1.26 -13.22 10.99
CA ILE A 21 1.47 -13.06 12.43
C ILE A 21 0.19 -13.37 13.21
N LEU A 22 -0.98 -12.96 12.70
CA LEU A 22 -2.28 -13.15 13.32
C LEU A 22 -3.14 -14.16 12.55
N ASP A 23 -3.82 -15.04 13.28
CA ASP A 23 -4.91 -15.83 12.73
C ASP A 23 -6.22 -15.02 12.65
N ALA A 24 -7.24 -15.57 12.00
CA ALA A 24 -8.53 -14.92 11.78
C ALA A 24 -9.29 -14.61 13.08
N ASP A 25 -8.99 -15.32 14.18
CA ASP A 25 -9.54 -15.07 15.51
C ASP A 25 -8.67 -14.13 16.37
N GLY A 26 -7.55 -13.65 15.82
CA GLY A 26 -6.58 -12.79 16.51
C GLY A 26 -5.51 -13.55 17.30
N THR A 27 -5.44 -14.88 17.20
CA THR A 27 -4.35 -15.66 17.80
C THR A 27 -3.02 -15.33 17.14
N VAL A 28 -1.97 -15.07 17.94
CA VAL A 28 -0.61 -14.84 17.42
C VAL A 28 0.02 -16.18 17.00
N LEU A 29 0.26 -16.34 15.71
CA LEU A 29 0.86 -17.52 15.07
C LEU A 29 2.39 -17.46 14.98
N ALA A 30 2.96 -16.27 14.88
CA ALA A 30 4.41 -16.03 14.78
C ALA A 30 4.86 -15.00 15.83
N PRO A 31 4.94 -15.37 17.12
CA PRO A 31 5.33 -14.46 18.20
C PRO A 31 6.71 -13.82 18.01
N GLU A 32 7.60 -14.49 17.30
CA GLU A 32 8.94 -13.98 16.96
C GLU A 32 8.93 -12.82 15.96
N LEU A 33 7.83 -12.64 15.22
CA LEU A 33 7.61 -11.53 14.29
C LEU A 33 6.66 -10.47 14.84
N GLU A 34 6.02 -10.71 15.99
CA GLU A 34 5.07 -9.76 16.59
C GLU A 34 5.77 -8.41 16.86
N PRO A 35 5.28 -7.30 16.28
CA PRO A 35 5.94 -6.01 16.46
C PRO A 35 5.71 -5.49 17.87
N ASP A 36 6.79 -5.03 18.50
CA ASP A 36 6.72 -4.30 19.77
C ASP A 36 6.14 -2.89 19.52
N LEU A 37 4.81 -2.82 19.52
CA LEU A 37 4.02 -1.60 19.35
C LEU A 37 3.35 -1.22 20.66
N GLU A 38 3.37 0.07 20.96
CA GLU A 38 2.62 0.62 22.07
C GLU A 38 1.12 0.27 21.92
N PRO A 39 0.42 -0.10 23.01
CA PRO A 39 -1.00 -0.42 22.96
C PRO A 39 -1.87 0.67 22.32
N GLU A 40 -1.47 1.94 22.42
CA GLU A 40 -2.21 3.03 21.77
C GLU A 40 -2.02 3.07 20.25
N THR A 41 -0.86 2.64 19.74
CA THR A 41 -0.65 2.46 18.30
C THR A 41 -1.57 1.38 17.76
N LEU A 42 -1.66 0.23 18.46
CA LEU A 42 -2.59 -0.85 18.09
C LEU A 42 -4.06 -0.39 18.11
N ARG A 43 -4.45 0.40 19.13
CA ARG A 43 -5.79 1.00 19.18
C ARG A 43 -6.04 1.99 18.05
N SER A 44 -5.04 2.77 17.66
CA SER A 44 -5.14 3.74 16.56
C SER A 44 -5.26 3.04 15.22
N MET A 45 -4.46 2.00 14.95
CA MET A 45 -4.63 1.13 13.78
C MET A 45 -6.05 0.56 13.70
N TYR A 46 -6.58 0.05 14.82
CA TYR A 46 -7.96 -0.44 14.86
C TYR A 46 -8.99 0.66 14.62
N ARG A 47 -8.80 1.84 15.21
CA ARG A 47 -9.66 3.01 15.05
C ARG A 47 -9.73 3.44 13.58
N ASP A 48 -8.59 3.45 12.89
CA ASP A 48 -8.51 3.87 11.50
C ASP A 48 -9.04 2.82 10.54
N MET A 49 -8.85 1.52 10.82
CA MET A 49 -9.54 0.45 10.09
C MET A 49 -11.07 0.60 10.21
N ARG A 50 -11.58 0.91 11.40
CA ARG A 50 -13.01 1.15 11.64
C ARG A 50 -13.51 2.42 10.94
N PHE A 51 -12.71 3.49 10.97
CA PHE A 51 -13.00 4.73 10.26
C PHE A 51 -13.07 4.49 8.75
N ALA A 52 -12.06 3.85 8.17
CA ALA A 52 -11.98 3.53 6.74
C ALA A 52 -13.20 2.71 6.28
N ARG A 53 -13.57 1.66 7.03
CA ARG A 53 -14.80 0.90 6.75
C ARG A 53 -16.04 1.77 6.77
N ARG A 54 -16.18 2.64 7.77
CA ARG A 54 -17.37 3.48 7.91
C ARG A 54 -17.43 4.57 6.84
N PHE A 55 -16.28 5.14 6.49
CA PHE A 55 -16.13 6.06 5.38
C PHE A 55 -16.56 5.38 4.09
N ASP A 56 -16.08 4.17 3.81
CA ASP A 56 -16.41 3.40 2.62
C ASP A 56 -17.91 3.14 2.45
N GLU A 57 -18.57 2.66 3.51
CA GLU A 57 -20.02 2.47 3.55
C GLU A 57 -20.79 3.76 3.24
N ARG A 58 -20.30 4.89 3.78
CA ARG A 58 -20.92 6.20 3.57
C ARG A 58 -20.72 6.68 2.14
N MET A 59 -19.54 6.51 1.58
CA MET A 59 -19.23 6.87 0.19
C MET A 59 -20.07 6.07 -0.80
N ILE A 60 -20.21 4.76 -0.61
CA ILE A 60 -21.11 3.92 -1.41
C ILE A 60 -22.56 4.41 -1.30
N SER A 61 -23.01 4.74 -0.08
CA SER A 61 -24.37 5.26 0.13
C SER A 61 -24.61 6.57 -0.61
N LEU A 62 -23.65 7.50 -0.58
CA LEU A 62 -23.73 8.78 -1.29
C LEU A 62 -23.66 8.60 -2.82
N GLN A 63 -22.80 7.71 -3.29
CA GLN A 63 -22.69 7.36 -4.71
C GLN A 63 -24.00 6.81 -5.26
N ARG A 64 -24.65 5.89 -4.54
CA ARG A 64 -25.97 5.34 -4.91
C ARG A 64 -27.10 6.37 -4.90
N GLN A 65 -26.94 7.47 -4.18
CA GLN A 65 -27.86 8.61 -4.17
C GLN A 65 -27.57 9.62 -5.30
N GLY A 66 -26.56 9.39 -6.13
CA GLY A 66 -26.13 10.32 -7.18
C GLY A 66 -25.44 11.58 -6.65
N ARG A 67 -24.97 11.56 -5.41
CA ARG A 67 -24.27 12.69 -4.77
C ARG A 67 -22.76 12.69 -5.02
N LEU A 68 -22.22 11.56 -5.46
CA LEU A 68 -20.83 11.37 -5.87
C LEU A 68 -20.82 10.72 -7.28
N GLY A 69 -19.71 10.87 -7.99
CA GLY A 69 -19.43 10.16 -9.24
C GLY A 69 -19.10 8.67 -9.03
N THR A 70 -18.25 8.09 -9.86
CA THR A 70 -17.75 6.72 -9.65
C THR A 70 -16.95 6.65 -8.35
N TYR A 71 -17.18 5.66 -7.49
CA TYR A 71 -16.41 5.44 -6.25
C TYR A 71 -15.92 3.99 -6.18
N SER A 72 -14.67 3.79 -5.76
CA SER A 72 -14.04 2.46 -5.64
C SER A 72 -13.92 2.05 -4.18
N SER A 73 -14.65 1.00 -3.79
CA SER A 73 -14.70 0.52 -2.40
C SER A 73 -13.39 -0.12 -1.95
N LEU A 74 -12.94 0.19 -0.73
CA LEU A 74 -11.76 -0.42 -0.12
C LEU A 74 -12.07 -1.69 0.69
N ALA A 75 -13.35 -2.00 0.93
CA ALA A 75 -13.77 -3.01 1.90
C ALA A 75 -13.04 -4.34 1.71
N GLY A 76 -12.36 -4.81 2.76
CA GLY A 76 -11.52 -6.01 2.75
C GLY A 76 -10.03 -5.73 2.56
N GLN A 77 -9.62 -4.48 2.34
CA GLN A 77 -8.22 -4.08 2.23
C GLN A 77 -7.74 -3.17 3.38
N GLU A 78 -8.54 -3.00 4.43
CA GLU A 78 -8.20 -2.15 5.58
C GLU A 78 -6.90 -2.56 6.24
N GLY A 79 -6.71 -3.86 6.52
CA GLY A 79 -5.53 -4.38 7.21
C GLY A 79 -4.25 -4.05 6.46
N ALA A 80 -4.20 -4.39 5.17
CA ALA A 80 -3.06 -4.09 4.30
C ALA A 80 -2.74 -2.60 4.24
N GLN A 81 -3.74 -1.74 4.04
CA GLN A 81 -3.52 -0.30 3.88
C GLN A 81 -3.11 0.37 5.20
N ILE A 82 -3.76 0.03 6.31
CA ILE A 82 -3.44 0.61 7.63
C ILE A 82 -2.10 0.08 8.12
N GLY A 83 -1.86 -1.23 8.08
CA GLY A 83 -0.62 -1.85 8.55
C GLY A 83 0.60 -1.30 7.83
N SER A 84 0.58 -1.26 6.50
CA SER A 84 1.67 -0.69 5.72
C SER A 84 1.87 0.81 5.98
N THR A 85 0.81 1.61 6.07
CA THR A 85 0.95 3.07 6.26
C THR A 85 1.48 3.42 7.66
N TYR A 86 1.08 2.69 8.70
CA TYR A 86 1.57 2.91 10.06
C TYR A 86 3.06 2.59 10.25
N ALA A 87 3.66 1.83 9.32
CA ALA A 87 5.09 1.52 9.33
C ALA A 87 5.95 2.64 8.70
N LEU A 88 5.32 3.62 8.05
CA LEU A 88 6.01 4.73 7.38
C LEU A 88 6.29 5.87 8.36
N ALA A 89 7.24 6.73 8.02
CA ALA A 89 7.34 8.03 8.66
C ALA A 89 6.24 8.97 8.14
N ASP A 90 5.93 9.98 8.95
CA ASP A 90 4.91 10.99 8.67
C ASP A 90 5.23 11.84 7.43
N ASP A 91 6.47 11.85 6.95
CA ASP A 91 6.95 12.62 5.80
C ASP A 91 7.32 11.76 4.58
N ASP A 92 7.23 10.42 4.67
CA ASP A 92 7.39 9.56 3.49
C ASP A 92 6.27 9.82 2.49
N MET A 93 6.64 9.92 1.22
CA MET A 93 5.72 10.29 0.14
C MET A 93 4.91 9.07 -0.30
N LEU A 94 3.59 9.17 -0.18
CA LEU A 94 2.67 8.12 -0.56
C LEU A 94 2.05 8.40 -1.94
N SER A 95 2.05 7.38 -2.78
CA SER A 95 1.37 7.39 -4.07
C SER A 95 0.40 6.21 -4.16
N PHE A 96 -0.75 6.43 -4.76
CA PHE A 96 -1.81 5.43 -4.79
C PHE A 96 -2.66 5.54 -6.04
N GLN A 97 -3.47 4.50 -6.26
CA GLN A 97 -4.29 4.38 -7.45
C GLN A 97 -5.66 5.01 -7.22
N TYR A 98 -6.58 4.34 -6.52
CA TYR A 98 -7.91 4.90 -6.24
C TYR A 98 -8.69 4.17 -5.13
N ARG A 99 -8.10 3.15 -4.51
CA ARG A 99 -8.78 2.29 -3.51
C ARG A 99 -8.16 2.42 -2.12
N GLU A 100 -7.12 3.22 -1.98
CA GLU A 100 -6.28 3.30 -0.80
C GLU A 100 -6.81 4.27 0.28
N HIS A 101 -8.13 4.37 0.45
CA HIS A 101 -8.71 5.33 1.43
C HIS A 101 -8.32 5.00 2.87
N GLY A 102 -7.97 3.75 3.18
CA GLY A 102 -7.40 3.38 4.47
C GLY A 102 -6.03 4.00 4.71
N ALA A 103 -5.16 4.01 3.69
CA ALA A 103 -3.85 4.66 3.79
C ALA A 103 -4.00 6.17 4.01
N LEU A 104 -4.96 6.79 3.31
CA LEU A 104 -5.29 8.20 3.54
C LEU A 104 -5.87 8.44 4.94
N ALA A 105 -6.69 7.52 5.47
CA ALA A 105 -7.21 7.61 6.82
C ALA A 105 -6.09 7.60 7.86
N ALA A 106 -5.10 6.72 7.70
CA ALA A 106 -3.91 6.68 8.57
C ALA A 106 -3.06 7.97 8.48
N ARG A 107 -3.09 8.67 7.34
CA ARG A 107 -2.46 9.99 7.14
C ARG A 107 -3.35 11.18 7.52
N GLY A 108 -4.44 10.96 8.27
CA GLY A 108 -5.32 12.04 8.70
C GLY A 108 -6.15 12.65 7.57
N LEU A 109 -6.78 11.78 6.76
CA LEU A 109 -7.61 12.09 5.59
C LEU A 109 -8.32 13.47 5.68
N PRO A 110 -7.97 14.45 4.82
CA PRO A 110 -8.65 15.73 4.79
C PRO A 110 -10.09 15.56 4.28
N TRP A 111 -11.03 16.33 4.83
CA TRP A 111 -12.44 16.23 4.43
C TRP A 111 -12.63 16.63 2.97
N GLU A 112 -11.76 17.50 2.45
CA GLU A 112 -11.71 17.96 1.06
C GLU A 112 -11.58 16.79 0.08
N TYR A 113 -11.03 15.65 0.50
CA TYR A 113 -10.96 14.45 -0.36
C TYR A 113 -12.33 14.03 -0.92
N LEU A 114 -13.42 14.31 -0.19
CA LEU A 114 -14.79 14.12 -0.68
C LEU A 114 -15.09 14.89 -1.97
N LEU A 115 -14.48 16.05 -2.15
CA LEU A 115 -14.65 16.93 -3.30
C LEU A 115 -14.13 16.26 -4.60
N TYR A 116 -13.06 15.46 -4.52
CA TYR A 116 -12.56 14.71 -5.68
C TYR A 116 -13.65 13.80 -6.23
N TRP A 117 -14.34 13.06 -5.35
CA TRP A 117 -15.43 12.16 -5.71
C TRP A 117 -16.70 12.89 -6.18
N MET A 118 -16.78 14.21 -5.97
CA MET A 118 -17.80 15.09 -6.56
C MET A 118 -17.34 15.76 -7.88
N GLY A 119 -16.12 15.49 -8.34
CA GLY A 119 -15.57 16.03 -9.58
C GLY A 119 -14.89 17.39 -9.44
N HIS A 120 -14.30 17.69 -8.28
CA HIS A 120 -13.60 18.96 -8.02
C HIS A 120 -12.14 18.70 -7.61
N GLU A 121 -11.19 19.41 -8.25
CA GLU A 121 -9.74 19.22 -8.10
C GLU A 121 -9.22 19.56 -6.70
N ALA A 122 -9.91 20.41 -5.95
CA ALA A 122 -9.55 20.78 -4.58
C ALA A 122 -9.40 19.54 -3.67
N GLY A 123 -10.14 18.45 -3.94
CA GLY A 123 -9.98 17.22 -3.18
C GLY A 123 -8.67 16.49 -3.42
N ASN A 124 -8.06 16.62 -4.61
CA ASN A 124 -6.71 16.13 -4.86
C ASN A 124 -5.64 17.10 -4.36
N ALA A 125 -5.88 18.41 -4.47
CA ALA A 125 -4.94 19.43 -4.00
C ALA A 125 -4.67 19.30 -2.49
N ALA A 126 -5.71 19.01 -1.69
CA ALA A 126 -5.59 18.84 -0.24
C ALA A 126 -4.73 17.65 0.19
N LEU A 127 -4.48 16.67 -0.69
CA LEU A 127 -3.63 15.52 -0.38
C LEU A 127 -2.14 15.90 -0.29
N ALA A 128 -1.74 17.01 -0.94
CA ALA A 128 -0.37 17.48 -0.87
C ALA A 128 0.03 17.93 0.55
N ASP A 129 -0.94 18.36 1.37
CA ASP A 129 -0.70 18.80 2.76
C ASP A 129 -0.36 17.65 3.72
N ILE A 130 -0.51 16.40 3.27
CA ILE A 130 -0.25 15.18 4.05
C ILE A 130 0.76 14.24 3.35
N ASP A 131 1.62 14.80 2.48
CA ASP A 131 2.65 14.06 1.73
C ASP A 131 2.09 12.90 0.88
N VAL A 132 0.96 13.15 0.23
CA VAL A 132 0.31 12.20 -0.68
C VAL A 132 0.18 12.78 -2.09
N PHE A 133 0.61 12.03 -3.09
CA PHE A 133 0.37 12.35 -4.50
C PHE A 133 -1.14 12.43 -4.80
N PRO A 134 -1.56 13.26 -5.76
CA PRO A 134 -2.92 13.23 -6.28
C PRO A 134 -3.33 11.81 -6.73
N LEU A 135 -4.60 11.46 -6.52
CA LEU A 135 -5.15 10.18 -6.93
C LEU A 135 -4.93 9.94 -8.44
N ASN A 136 -4.41 8.76 -8.80
CA ASN A 136 -4.20 8.37 -10.20
C ASN A 136 -5.19 7.31 -10.68
N ILE A 137 -6.12 7.74 -11.54
CA ILE A 137 -7.15 6.85 -12.09
C ILE A 137 -6.60 5.90 -13.17
N SER A 138 -5.51 6.27 -13.84
CA SER A 138 -4.88 5.46 -14.87
C SER A 138 -4.15 4.29 -14.22
N ILE A 139 -4.42 3.08 -14.70
CA ILE A 139 -3.82 1.88 -14.12
C ILE A 139 -2.30 1.93 -14.30
N ALA A 140 -1.55 1.67 -13.21
CA ALA A 140 -0.09 1.69 -13.12
C ALA A 140 0.63 3.02 -13.43
N GLY A 141 -0.02 4.03 -14.01
CA GLY A 141 0.62 5.27 -14.44
C GLY A 141 1.28 6.09 -13.33
N HIS A 142 0.93 5.87 -12.07
CA HIS A 142 1.58 6.51 -10.92
C HIS A 142 2.88 5.82 -10.47
N LEU A 143 3.16 4.59 -10.92
CA LEU A 143 4.35 3.86 -10.52
C LEU A 143 5.65 4.56 -10.97
N PRO A 144 5.82 4.97 -12.24
CA PRO A 144 7.02 5.68 -12.66
C PRO A 144 7.17 7.03 -11.96
N HIS A 145 6.06 7.70 -11.63
CA HIS A 145 6.08 8.97 -10.89
C HIS A 145 6.59 8.79 -9.46
N ALA A 146 6.15 7.75 -8.75
CA ALA A 146 6.64 7.42 -7.41
C ALA A 146 8.14 7.07 -7.43
N VAL A 147 8.60 6.35 -8.46
CA VAL A 147 10.03 6.04 -8.65
C VAL A 147 10.84 7.30 -8.92
N GLY A 148 10.37 8.17 -9.81
CA GLY A 148 11.03 9.43 -10.11
C GLY A 148 11.14 10.35 -8.90
N TRP A 149 10.09 10.41 -8.07
CA TRP A 149 10.12 11.19 -6.82
C TRP A 149 11.15 10.65 -5.83
N ALA A 150 11.16 9.34 -5.58
CA ALA A 150 12.11 8.70 -4.68
C ALA A 150 13.55 8.84 -5.18
N TRP A 151 13.76 8.75 -6.49
CA TRP A 151 15.07 8.99 -7.08
C TRP A 151 15.55 10.43 -6.85
N ALA A 152 14.65 11.41 -6.99
CA ALA A 152 14.97 12.80 -6.68
C ALA A 152 15.29 13.00 -5.19
N ALA A 153 14.55 12.37 -4.28
CA ALA A 153 14.85 12.37 -2.84
C ALA A 153 16.28 11.86 -2.57
N LYS A 154 16.63 10.68 -3.12
CA LYS A 154 18.00 10.12 -3.03
C LYS A 154 19.06 11.08 -3.55
N LEU A 155 18.85 11.71 -4.72
CA LEU A 155 19.80 12.65 -5.30
C LEU A 155 19.97 13.93 -4.48
N ASN A 156 18.94 14.33 -3.72
CA ASN A 156 18.98 15.47 -2.81
C ASN A 156 19.60 15.13 -1.44
N GLY A 157 19.99 13.88 -1.20
CA GLY A 157 20.50 13.42 0.11
C GLY A 157 19.40 13.37 1.17
N ASP A 158 18.17 13.11 0.74
CA ASP A 158 17.01 12.94 1.60
C ASP A 158 16.80 11.46 1.96
N ASP A 159 16.47 11.19 3.22
CA ASP A 159 16.27 9.84 3.75
C ASP A 159 14.80 9.37 3.61
N ARG A 160 13.92 10.19 3.04
CA ARG A 160 12.52 9.84 2.78
C ARG A 160 12.38 8.78 1.70
N VAL A 161 11.42 7.88 1.87
CA VAL A 161 11.09 6.84 0.89
C VAL A 161 9.83 7.20 0.09
N GLY A 162 9.77 6.74 -1.16
CA GLY A 162 8.56 6.83 -1.99
C GLY A 162 7.77 5.53 -1.93
N VAL A 163 6.63 5.53 -1.25
CA VAL A 163 5.77 4.34 -1.11
C VAL A 163 4.66 4.39 -2.14
N VAL A 164 4.42 3.29 -2.84
CA VAL A 164 3.40 3.24 -3.88
C VAL A 164 2.51 2.01 -3.82
N HIS A 165 1.21 2.24 -3.71
CA HIS A 165 0.19 1.21 -3.70
C HIS A 165 -0.43 0.99 -5.08
N PHE A 166 -0.64 -0.26 -5.47
CA PHE A 166 -1.26 -0.62 -6.75
C PHE A 166 -1.93 -2.00 -6.67
N GLY A 167 -2.89 -2.29 -7.56
CA GLY A 167 -3.57 -3.59 -7.60
C GLY A 167 -2.80 -4.67 -8.40
N ASP A 168 -3.18 -5.94 -8.24
CA ASP A 168 -2.68 -7.05 -9.08
C ASP A 168 -2.91 -6.81 -10.58
N GLY A 169 -4.01 -6.12 -10.92
CA GLY A 169 -4.29 -5.63 -12.26
C GLY A 169 -3.14 -4.81 -12.87
N SER A 170 -2.57 -3.90 -12.07
CA SER A 170 -1.49 -2.99 -12.50
C SER A 170 -0.21 -3.73 -12.87
N THR A 171 -0.01 -4.95 -12.37
CA THR A 171 1.21 -5.73 -12.64
C THR A 171 1.35 -6.25 -14.07
N SER A 172 0.30 -6.06 -14.88
CA SER A 172 0.28 -6.41 -16.30
C SER A 172 0.43 -5.20 -17.23
N GLU A 173 0.55 -3.98 -16.69
CA GLU A 173 0.78 -2.77 -17.48
C GLU A 173 2.27 -2.58 -17.80
N GLY A 174 2.55 -1.86 -18.89
CA GLY A 174 3.91 -1.46 -19.26
C GLY A 174 4.58 -0.59 -18.19
N ASP A 175 3.83 0.36 -17.62
CA ASP A 175 4.32 1.28 -16.58
C ASP A 175 4.80 0.53 -15.33
N PHE A 176 4.21 -0.62 -15.00
CA PHE A 176 4.73 -1.48 -13.93
C PHE A 176 6.11 -2.03 -14.29
N HIS A 177 6.28 -2.57 -15.50
CA HIS A 177 7.59 -3.07 -15.93
C HIS A 177 8.66 -1.98 -15.93
N GLU A 178 8.33 -0.82 -16.48
CA GLU A 178 9.24 0.32 -16.57
C GLU A 178 9.63 0.84 -15.18
N ALA A 179 8.66 1.05 -14.29
CA ALA A 179 8.91 1.54 -12.93
C ALA A 179 9.80 0.58 -12.12
N MET A 180 9.48 -0.71 -12.12
CA MET A 180 10.24 -1.70 -11.36
C MET A 180 11.67 -1.83 -11.90
N ASN A 181 11.83 -1.90 -13.23
CA ASN A 181 13.16 -1.98 -13.83
C ASN A 181 14.00 -0.72 -13.55
N PHE A 182 13.39 0.46 -13.62
CA PHE A 182 14.07 1.72 -13.29
C PHE A 182 14.49 1.74 -11.82
N ALA A 183 13.60 1.37 -10.90
CA ALA A 183 13.92 1.32 -9.48
C ALA A 183 15.08 0.37 -9.16
N GLY A 184 15.11 -0.81 -9.77
CA GLY A 184 16.21 -1.75 -9.61
C GLY A 184 17.54 -1.27 -10.18
N VAL A 185 17.53 -0.63 -11.36
CA VAL A 185 18.76 -0.12 -12.00
C VAL A 185 19.36 1.06 -11.25
N PHE A 186 18.51 1.97 -10.76
CA PHE A 186 18.95 3.21 -10.09
C PHE A 186 18.95 3.10 -8.56
N ASP A 187 18.55 1.94 -8.04
CA ASP A 187 18.50 1.63 -6.60
C ASP A 187 17.71 2.72 -5.85
N THR A 188 16.50 3.01 -6.33
CA THR A 188 15.68 4.10 -5.80
C THR A 188 15.02 3.69 -4.48
N PRO A 189 14.88 4.62 -3.50
CA PRO A 189 14.29 4.31 -2.20
C PRO A 189 12.77 4.20 -2.29
N ASN A 190 12.28 3.10 -2.88
CA ASN A 190 10.86 2.85 -3.09
C ASN A 190 10.38 1.60 -2.36
N VAL A 191 9.18 1.71 -1.78
CA VAL A 191 8.42 0.56 -1.28
C VAL A 191 7.20 0.33 -2.17
N PHE A 192 7.13 -0.84 -2.82
CA PHE A 192 6.07 -1.21 -3.74
C PHE A 192 5.03 -2.11 -3.07
N VAL A 193 3.82 -1.59 -2.82
CA VAL A 193 2.75 -2.33 -2.13
C VAL A 193 1.69 -2.80 -3.12
N CYS A 194 1.80 -4.06 -3.53
CA CYS A 194 0.81 -4.68 -4.42
C CYS A 194 -0.38 -5.26 -3.65
N ASN A 195 -1.55 -4.64 -3.77
CA ASN A 195 -2.83 -5.12 -3.26
C ASN A 195 -3.40 -6.22 -4.18
N ASN A 196 -3.07 -7.49 -3.92
CA ASN A 196 -3.58 -8.64 -4.66
C ASN A 196 -4.93 -9.14 -4.10
N ASN A 197 -6.03 -8.50 -4.48
CA ASN A 197 -7.38 -8.86 -4.03
C ASN A 197 -8.04 -9.98 -4.88
N GLN A 198 -7.23 -10.67 -5.70
CA GLN A 198 -7.58 -11.80 -6.57
C GLN A 198 -8.33 -11.43 -7.86
N TRP A 199 -8.72 -10.17 -8.07
CA TRP A 199 -9.55 -9.77 -9.22
C TRP A 199 -9.21 -8.37 -9.77
N ALA A 200 -8.91 -8.31 -11.06
CA ALA A 200 -8.92 -7.07 -11.83
C ALA A 200 -10.32 -6.89 -12.48
N ILE A 201 -11.22 -6.19 -11.76
CA ILE A 201 -12.64 -5.99 -12.11
C ILE A 201 -13.41 -7.32 -12.21
N SER A 202 -13.25 -8.07 -13.29
CA SER A 202 -13.87 -9.38 -13.54
C SER A 202 -12.87 -10.42 -14.05
N VAL A 203 -11.59 -10.06 -14.14
CA VAL A 203 -10.51 -10.96 -14.56
C VAL A 203 -9.87 -11.55 -13.30
N PRO A 204 -9.95 -12.87 -13.09
CA PRO A 204 -9.34 -13.50 -11.93
C PRO A 204 -7.81 -13.51 -12.06
N ARG A 205 -7.11 -13.54 -10.92
CA ARG A 205 -5.64 -13.49 -10.85
C ARG A 205 -4.94 -14.52 -11.75
N GLU A 206 -5.48 -15.73 -11.87
CA GLU A 206 -4.93 -16.80 -12.73
C GLU A 206 -4.92 -16.46 -14.23
N ARG A 207 -5.79 -15.54 -14.67
CA ARG A 207 -5.83 -15.02 -16.04
C ARG A 207 -5.02 -13.74 -16.24
N GLN A 208 -4.47 -13.19 -15.17
CA GLN A 208 -3.73 -11.92 -15.19
C GLN A 208 -2.27 -12.12 -15.59
N THR A 209 -1.62 -13.16 -15.08
CA THR A 209 -0.21 -13.46 -15.39
C THR A 209 0.15 -14.89 -14.99
N ALA A 210 1.06 -15.50 -15.75
CA ALA A 210 1.57 -16.86 -15.50
C ALA A 210 2.57 -16.96 -14.32
N SER A 211 3.00 -15.83 -13.74
CA SER A 211 3.81 -15.83 -12.52
C SER A 211 3.02 -16.46 -11.36
N ALA A 212 3.61 -17.44 -10.65
CA ALA A 212 2.94 -18.16 -9.56
C ALA A 212 2.55 -17.22 -8.41
N THR A 213 3.44 -16.30 -8.03
CA THR A 213 3.11 -15.17 -7.15
C THR A 213 3.34 -13.83 -7.84
N ILE A 214 2.84 -12.74 -7.27
CA ILE A 214 3.20 -11.39 -7.74
C ILE A 214 4.57 -10.98 -7.19
N ALA A 215 4.83 -11.30 -5.92
CA ALA A 215 6.10 -11.06 -5.24
C ALA A 215 7.31 -11.58 -6.05
N GLN A 216 7.21 -12.75 -6.69
CA GLN A 216 8.33 -13.30 -7.47
C GLN A 216 8.75 -12.43 -8.66
N LYS A 217 7.88 -11.52 -9.14
CA LYS A 217 8.23 -10.62 -10.25
C LYS A 217 9.38 -9.68 -9.87
N ALA A 218 9.52 -9.33 -8.58
CA ALA A 218 10.61 -8.50 -8.08
C ALA A 218 12.00 -9.08 -8.42
N ARG A 219 12.12 -10.42 -8.44
CA ARG A 219 13.37 -11.12 -8.83
C ARG A 219 13.88 -10.72 -10.22
N ALA A 220 12.98 -10.43 -11.16
CA ALA A 220 13.37 -9.99 -12.51
C ALA A 220 13.96 -8.58 -12.53
N TYR A 221 13.74 -7.80 -11.47
CA TYR A 221 14.15 -6.40 -11.35
C TYR A 221 15.27 -6.19 -10.32
N GLY A 222 15.76 -7.27 -9.70
CA GLY A 222 16.95 -7.22 -8.85
C GLY A 222 16.72 -6.77 -7.40
N PHE A 223 15.48 -6.78 -6.91
CA PHE A 223 15.16 -6.47 -5.52
C PHE A 223 14.22 -7.51 -4.88
N ALA A 224 14.11 -7.44 -3.55
CA ALA A 224 13.32 -8.34 -2.74
C ALA A 224 11.81 -8.26 -3.06
N GLY A 225 11.14 -9.41 -3.01
CA GLY A 225 9.69 -9.49 -3.21
C GLY A 225 9.09 -10.45 -2.20
N VAL A 226 8.33 -9.90 -1.26
CA VAL A 226 7.75 -10.65 -0.13
C VAL A 226 6.23 -10.73 -0.28
N GLN A 227 5.64 -11.84 0.16
CA GLN A 227 4.19 -11.99 0.26
C GLN A 227 3.75 -11.95 1.72
N VAL A 228 2.68 -11.19 1.99
CA VAL A 228 2.05 -11.09 3.32
C VAL A 228 0.58 -11.47 3.24
N ASP A 229 0.02 -11.96 4.35
CA ASP A 229 -1.42 -11.98 4.54
C ASP A 229 -1.94 -10.53 4.66
N GLY A 230 -2.55 -10.01 3.60
CA GLY A 230 -3.08 -8.63 3.57
C GLY A 230 -4.27 -8.41 4.52
N MET A 231 -4.82 -9.47 5.11
CA MET A 231 -5.84 -9.37 6.17
C MET A 231 -5.21 -9.24 7.57
N ASP A 232 -3.90 -9.38 7.67
CA ASP A 232 -3.13 -9.25 8.89
C ASP A 232 -2.40 -7.89 8.94
N PRO A 233 -2.91 -6.93 9.72
CA PRO A 233 -2.30 -5.60 9.84
C PRO A 233 -0.90 -5.63 10.49
N LEU A 234 -0.57 -6.65 11.29
CA LEU A 234 0.76 -6.74 11.92
C LEU A 234 1.79 -7.29 10.93
N ALA A 235 1.43 -8.31 10.13
CA ALA A 235 2.33 -8.83 9.09
C ALA A 235 2.66 -7.75 8.05
N THR A 236 1.65 -6.98 7.64
CA THR A 236 1.82 -5.87 6.70
C THR A 236 2.65 -4.73 7.30
N TYR A 237 2.47 -4.41 8.58
CA TYR A 237 3.32 -3.46 9.31
C TYR A 237 4.79 -3.90 9.33
N VAL A 238 5.06 -5.12 9.80
CA VAL A 238 6.44 -5.61 10.02
C VAL A 238 7.22 -5.68 8.71
N VAL A 239 6.61 -6.16 7.63
CA VAL A 239 7.26 -6.23 6.33
C VAL A 239 7.48 -4.84 5.73
N THR A 240 6.53 -3.93 5.89
CA THR A 240 6.70 -2.56 5.39
C THR A 240 7.78 -1.82 6.18
N ALA A 241 7.84 -2.01 7.50
CA ALA A 241 8.85 -1.42 8.37
C ALA A 241 10.26 -1.92 8.03
N ALA A 242 10.42 -3.21 7.71
CA ALA A 242 11.70 -3.76 7.27
C ALA A 242 12.12 -3.28 5.87
N ALA A 243 11.15 -2.96 5.01
CA ALA A 243 11.39 -2.49 3.65
C ALA A 243 11.65 -0.97 3.54
N ARG A 244 11.30 -0.21 4.59
CA ARG A 244 11.43 1.26 4.67
C ARG A 244 12.78 1.65 5.25
#